data_AF-A0A4S8KJI1-F1
#
_entry.id   AF-A0A4S8KJI1-F1
#
_cell.length_a   1.000
_cell.length_b   1.000
_cell.length_c   1.000
_cell.angle_alpha   90.00
_cell.angle_beta   90.00
_cell.angle_gamma   90.00
#
_symmetry.space_group_name_H-M   'P 1'
#
loop_
_entity.id
_entity.type
_entity.pdbx_description
1 polymer ?
#
loop_
_entity_poly.entity_id
_entity_poly.type
_entity_poly.pdbx_seq_one_letter_code
_entity_poly.pdbx_strand_id
1 'polypeptide(L)' 'PNYLWDEVYLTASYLQSLTTTKSLNGKTPAELWNGKKPDLSHLREIGCQAFVLIK' A
#
# COMPACT_ATOMS: atom_id res chain seq x y z
N PRO A 1 14.71 -2.67 10.33
CA PRO A 1 14.29 -2.72 11.75
C PRO A 1 13.46 -3.98 11.97
N ASN A 2 14.02 -5.00 12.64
CA ASN A 2 13.38 -6.31 12.69
C ASN A 2 12.03 -6.32 13.44
N TYR A 3 11.74 -5.30 14.23
CA TYR A 3 10.50 -5.17 15.00
C TYR A 3 9.29 -4.66 14.18
N LEU A 4 9.50 -4.10 12.99
CA LEU A 4 8.43 -3.55 12.15
C LEU A 4 7.92 -4.52 11.08
N TRP A 5 8.47 -5.74 11.02
CA TRP A 5 8.14 -6.69 9.94
C TRP A 5 6.66 -7.03 9.88
N ASP A 6 6.00 -7.21 11.04
CA ASP A 6 4.58 -7.55 11.10
C ASP A 6 3.71 -6.41 10.55
N GLU A 7 4.01 -5.17 10.93
CA GLU A 7 3.30 -3.97 10.45
C GLU A 7 3.51 -3.74 8.96
N VAL A 8 4.75 -3.92 8.48
CA VAL A 8 5.10 -3.80 7.06
C VAL A 8 4.40 -4.89 6.25
N TYR A 9 4.34 -6.12 6.74
CA TYR A 9 3.68 -7.24 6.08
C TYR A 9 2.16 -7.01 5.97
N LEU A 10 1.52 -6.60 7.07
CA LEU A 10 0.10 -6.25 7.08
C LEU A 10 -0.20 -5.11 6.10
N THR A 11 0.65 -4.08 6.09
CA THR A 11 0.47 -2.95 5.17
C THR A 11 0.68 -3.37 3.72
N ALA A 12 1.65 -4.22 3.43
CA ALA A 12 1.88 -4.75 2.07
C ALA A 12 0.68 -5.57 1.57
N SER A 13 0.11 -6.42 2.42
CA SER A 13 -1.10 -7.19 2.10
C SER A 13 -2.30 -6.27 1.86
N TYR A 14 -2.47 -5.26 2.72
CA TYR A 14 -3.51 -4.24 2.55
C TYR A 14 -3.36 -3.50 1.21
N LEU A 15 -2.15 -3.01 0.91
CA LEU A 15 -1.85 -2.34 -0.37
C LEU A 15 -2.09 -3.26 -1.57
N GLN A 16 -1.80 -4.55 -1.46
CA GLN A 16 -2.06 -5.52 -2.53
C GLN A 16 -3.56 -5.62 -2.83
N SER A 17 -4.42 -5.57 -1.81
CA SER A 17 -5.89 -5.56 -1.98
C SER A 17 -6.42 -4.26 -2.61
N LEU A 18 -5.66 -3.17 -2.49
CA LEU A 18 -5.92 -1.86 -3.09
C LEU A 18 -5.25 -1.67 -4.46
N THR A 19 -4.39 -2.60 -4.87
CA THR A 19 -3.65 -2.48 -6.13
C THR A 19 -4.45 -3.11 -7.25
N THR A 20 -4.51 -2.42 -8.39
CA THR A 20 -5.19 -2.93 -9.57
C THR A 20 -4.40 -4.10 -10.13
N THR A 21 -5.08 -5.23 -10.36
CA THR A 21 -4.44 -6.42 -10.91
C THR A 21 -4.86 -6.58 -12.36
N LYS A 22 -3.93 -6.94 -13.25
CA LYS A 22 -4.22 -7.18 -14.67
C LYS A 22 -5.33 -8.23 -14.87
N SER A 23 -5.33 -9.26 -14.02
CA SER A 23 -6.35 -10.32 -14.01
C SER A 23 -7.76 -9.84 -13.68
N LEU A 24 -7.90 -8.66 -13.04
CA LEU A 24 -9.17 -8.05 -12.65
C LEU A 24 -9.58 -6.91 -13.60
N ASN A 25 -9.06 -6.87 -14.83
CA ASN A 25 -9.30 -5.81 -15.82
C ASN A 25 -9.03 -4.39 -15.26
N GLY A 26 -7.98 -4.25 -14.45
CA GLY A 26 -7.62 -2.97 -13.85
C GLY A 26 -8.49 -2.55 -12.66
N LYS A 27 -9.34 -3.44 -12.14
CA LYS A 27 -10.03 -3.26 -10.86
C LYS A 27 -9.19 -3.80 -9.70
N THR A 28 -9.40 -3.25 -8.53
CA THR A 28 -8.81 -3.72 -7.27
C THR A 28 -9.70 -4.81 -6.66
N PRO A 29 -9.15 -5.79 -5.95
CA PRO A 29 -9.95 -6.74 -5.15
C PRO A 29 -10.90 -6.03 -4.19
N ALA A 30 -10.46 -4.93 -3.55
CA ALA A 30 -11.28 -4.12 -2.66
C ALA A 30 -12.48 -3.47 -3.38
N GLU A 31 -12.32 -3.02 -4.63
CA GLU A 31 -13.42 -2.54 -5.47
C GLU A 31 -14.41 -3.64 -5.82
N LEU A 32 -13.93 -4.84 -6.08
CA LEU A 32 -14.79 -5.98 -6.43
C LEU A 32 -15.65 -6.39 -5.23
N TRP A 33 -15.06 -6.35 -4.03
CA TRP A 33 -15.73 -6.75 -2.79
C TRP A 33 -16.74 -5.72 -2.30
N ASN A 34 -16.35 -4.43 -2.29
CA ASN A 34 -17.20 -3.36 -1.76
C ASN A 34 -18.04 -2.64 -2.83
N GLY A 35 -17.83 -2.94 -4.12
CA GLY A 35 -18.51 -2.29 -5.24
C GLY A 35 -18.15 -0.82 -5.44
N LYS A 36 -17.19 -0.28 -4.68
CA LYS A 36 -16.78 1.13 -4.69
C LYS A 36 -15.26 1.25 -4.79
N LYS A 37 -14.80 2.26 -5.54
CA LYS A 37 -13.38 2.66 -5.59
C LYS A 37 -12.83 2.90 -4.19
N PRO A 38 -11.65 2.35 -3.83
CA PRO A 38 -11.12 2.54 -2.49
C PRO A 38 -10.70 3.99 -2.36
N ASP A 39 -10.99 4.57 -1.20
CA ASP A 39 -10.38 5.84 -0.83
C ASP A 39 -8.88 5.60 -0.55
N LEU A 40 -8.01 6.49 -1.04
CA LEU A 40 -6.56 6.43 -0.83
C LEU A 40 -6.07 7.60 0.03
N SER A 41 -6.95 8.52 0.43
CA SER A 41 -6.59 9.72 1.20
C SER A 41 -6.05 9.41 2.60
N HIS A 42 -6.29 8.21 3.13
CA HIS A 42 -5.75 7.77 4.42
C HIS A 42 -4.34 7.16 4.32
N LEU A 43 -3.83 6.86 3.12
CA LEU A 43 -2.49 6.30 2.95
C LEU A 43 -1.43 7.34 3.31
N ARG A 44 -0.39 6.88 4.01
CA ARG A 44 0.80 7.67 4.36
C ARG A 44 2.05 6.93 3.91
N GLU A 45 3.08 7.71 3.58
CA GLU A 45 4.40 7.16 3.25
C GLU A 45 5.00 6.47 4.48
N ILE A 46 5.42 5.21 4.30
CA ILE A 46 6.22 4.50 5.30
C ILE A 46 7.68 4.80 4.98
N GLY A 47 8.33 5.61 5.83
CA GLY A 47 9.71 6.00 5.61
C GLY A 47 10.28 6.86 6.73
N CYS A 48 11.54 7.23 6.57
CA CYS A 48 12.20 8.23 7.38
C CYS A 48 12.79 9.32 6.48
N GLN A 49 13.00 10.51 7.02
CA GLN A 49 13.68 11.57 6.28
C GLN A 49 15.13 11.16 6.01
N ALA A 50 15.49 11.06 4.73
CA ALA A 50 16.86 10.82 4.29
C ALA A 50 17.50 12.15 3.85
N PHE A 51 18.72 12.41 4.33
CA PHE A 51 19.51 13.58 3.93
C PHE A 51 20.70 13.12 3.09
N VAL A 52 20.95 13.81 1.97
CA VAL A 52 22.13 13.54 1.12
C VAL A 52 23.35 14.18 1.76
N LEU A 53 24.42 13.41 1.95
CA LEU A 53 25.72 13.96 2.32
C LEU A 53 26.35 14.60 1.08
N ILE A 54 26.30 15.93 1.00
CA ILE A 54 27.06 16.70 0.01
C ILE A 54 28.49 16.82 0.53
N LYS A 55 29.46 16.38 -0.27
CA LYS A 55 30.89 16.45 0.03
C LYS A 55 31.52 17.67 -0.64
#